data_AF-A0A8T2LUZ7-F1
#
_entry.id   AF-A0A8T2LUZ7-F1
#
_cell.length_a   1.000
_cell.length_b   1.000
_cell.length_c   1.000
_cell.angle_alpha   90.00
_cell.angle_beta   90.00
_cell.angle_gamma   90.00
#
_symmetry.space_group_name_H-M   'P 1'
#
loop_
_entity.id
_entity.type
_entity.pdbx_description
1 polymer ?
#
loop_
_entity_poly.entity_id
_entity_poly.type
_entity_poly.pdbx_seq_one_letter_code
_entity_poly.pdbx_strand_id
1 'polypeptide(L)'
;MMSSCSCREQSLRLNQQVNVMRKEIKNLRQQIDSAVRAHRKHMSSLQSELEIWSRGKPQKRPAAPDPQPGPEISLEKGCIQTVPIGYIDSCFSRKNGTPRQPAVCTVSRASLQIQPSVFNNPDHALTGLENYSHVWLIFLFHKNGHLSYKAKVKPPRLNGQKVGVYSTRSPHRPNAIGLTLAKLESITGDTLHLSGVDLISGTPVLDIKPYIPDYDSPSVTNRVNLSVPEQTESMEDSEPEPEPEPEELQNPAVELSAPVSPPHASENFLSRALAEVRDYLQQGAPSAESSAEEKPSGSGPEPEPGLEREDTARLSYGADSYSSIADWIRNPPVSKLSVRFTPTAQSELAQFLPPHSTEWGRPKFQFLKGADEAEAAVRGILAADPRSVYRRTRCRDRLFFFTLDSAEITCWFGDGFVEVLRVRPVQTQEIPT
;
A
#
# COMPACT_ATOMS: atom_id res chain seq x y z
N MET A 1 47.04 1.80 -49.40
CA MET A 1 47.18 1.66 -47.93
C MET A 1 45.79 1.40 -47.34
N MET A 2 45.43 0.16 -47.02
CA MET A 2 44.30 -0.11 -46.12
C MET A 2 44.29 -1.56 -45.66
N SER A 3 43.86 -1.75 -44.41
CA SER A 3 43.36 -2.98 -43.79
C SER A 3 44.38 -3.92 -43.12
N SER A 4 44.78 -3.57 -41.89
CA SER A 4 45.40 -4.54 -40.95
C SER A 4 44.82 -4.49 -39.52
N CYS A 5 43.69 -3.81 -39.29
CA CYS A 5 43.15 -3.60 -37.93
C CYS A 5 41.68 -4.07 -37.78
N SER A 6 41.39 -5.36 -38.03
CA SER A 6 40.04 -5.93 -37.85
C SER A 6 40.05 -7.24 -37.04
N CYS A 7 41.06 -8.08 -37.22
CA CYS A 7 41.12 -9.41 -36.59
C CYS A 7 41.32 -9.34 -35.05
N ARG A 8 42.10 -8.37 -34.55
CA ARG A 8 42.43 -8.26 -33.11
C ARG A 8 41.23 -7.80 -32.27
N GLU A 9 40.42 -6.88 -32.79
CA GLU A 9 39.19 -6.43 -32.12
C GLU A 9 38.11 -7.51 -32.11
N GLN A 10 37.98 -8.28 -33.19
CA GLN A 10 37.05 -9.42 -33.24
C GLN A 10 37.44 -10.52 -32.25
N SER A 11 38.74 -10.83 -32.12
CA SER A 11 39.24 -11.79 -31.13
C SER A 11 38.97 -11.36 -29.68
N LEU A 12 39.10 -10.06 -29.37
CA LEU A 12 38.78 -9.52 -28.04
C LEU A 12 37.28 -9.60 -27.74
N ARG A 13 36.41 -9.27 -28.70
CA ARG A 13 34.95 -9.41 -28.55
C ARG A 13 34.52 -10.86 -28.32
N LEU A 14 35.09 -11.81 -29.06
CA LEU A 14 34.81 -13.24 -28.85
C LEU A 14 35.27 -13.70 -27.46
N ASN A 15 36.46 -13.30 -27.01
CA ASN A 15 36.94 -13.63 -25.67
C ASN A 15 36.03 -13.06 -24.57
N GLN A 16 35.52 -11.84 -24.76
CA GLN A 16 34.58 -11.23 -23.83
C GLN A 16 33.25 -11.99 -23.79
N GLN A 17 32.73 -12.42 -24.94
CA GLN A 17 31.53 -13.26 -25.02
C GLN A 17 31.73 -14.62 -24.35
N VAL A 18 32.86 -15.30 -24.58
CA VAL A 18 33.19 -16.58 -23.91
C VAL A 18 33.26 -16.42 -22.39
N ASN A 19 33.82 -15.31 -21.90
CA ASN A 19 33.89 -15.03 -20.46
C ASN A 19 32.51 -14.75 -19.84
N VAL A 20 31.60 -14.09 -20.58
CA VAL A 20 30.21 -13.90 -20.15
C VAL A 20 29.49 -15.25 -20.09
N MET A 21 29.59 -16.06 -21.15
CA MET A 21 28.98 -17.40 -21.19
C MET A 21 29.50 -18.31 -20.07
N ARG A 22 30.80 -18.27 -19.76
CA ARG A 22 31.38 -19.03 -18.63
C ARG A 22 30.81 -18.60 -17.28
N LYS A 23 30.62 -17.29 -17.07
CA LYS A 23 29.98 -16.77 -15.84
C LYS A 23 28.51 -17.19 -15.76
N GLU A 24 27.82 -17.20 -16.89
CA GLU A 24 26.42 -17.59 -16.98
C GLU A 24 26.23 -19.08 -16.71
N ILE A 25 27.08 -19.95 -17.30
CA ILE A 25 27.14 -21.38 -16.99
C ILE A 25 27.41 -21.61 -15.50
N LYS A 26 28.32 -20.85 -14.88
CA LYS A 26 28.58 -20.95 -13.45
C LYS A 26 27.37 -20.55 -12.61
N ASN A 27 26.66 -19.49 -12.98
CA ASN A 27 25.45 -19.04 -12.31
C ASN A 27 24.31 -20.07 -12.45
N LEU A 28 24.11 -20.62 -13.65
CA LEU A 28 23.13 -21.67 -13.91
C LEU A 28 23.41 -22.93 -13.10
N ARG A 29 24.68 -23.37 -13.00
CA ARG A 29 25.07 -24.49 -12.13
C ARG A 29 24.72 -24.21 -10.66
N GLN A 30 25.02 -23.01 -10.18
CA GLN A 30 24.68 -22.62 -8.80
C GLN A 30 23.18 -22.58 -8.54
N GLN A 31 22.38 -22.16 -9.53
CA GLN A 31 20.92 -22.19 -9.45
C GLN A 31 20.39 -23.62 -9.42
N ILE A 32 20.92 -24.52 -10.28
CA ILE A 32 20.56 -25.95 -10.27
C ILE A 32 20.90 -26.58 -8.91
N ASP A 33 22.08 -26.35 -8.36
CA ASP A 33 22.47 -26.90 -7.05
C ASP A 33 21.60 -26.36 -5.90
N SER A 34 21.13 -25.11 -6.01
CA SER A 34 20.17 -24.54 -5.05
C SER A 34 18.78 -25.16 -5.18
N ALA A 35 18.31 -25.40 -6.41
CA ALA A 35 17.03 -26.02 -6.70
C ALA A 35 17.01 -27.49 -6.26
N VAL A 36 18.08 -28.25 -6.52
CA VAL A 36 18.24 -29.64 -6.08
C VAL A 36 18.23 -29.74 -4.55
N ARG A 37 18.89 -28.81 -3.85
CA ARG A 37 18.86 -28.78 -2.37
C ARG A 37 17.46 -28.45 -1.83
N ALA A 38 16.77 -27.49 -2.43
CA ALA A 38 15.39 -27.18 -2.06
C ALA A 38 14.47 -28.40 -2.29
N HIS A 39 14.59 -29.06 -3.44
CA HIS A 39 13.81 -30.24 -3.78
C HIS A 39 14.08 -31.41 -2.82
N ARG A 40 15.36 -31.68 -2.47
CA ARG A 40 15.71 -32.70 -1.46
C ARG A 40 15.09 -32.39 -0.09
N LYS A 41 15.05 -31.12 0.32
CA LYS A 41 14.39 -30.71 1.58
C LYS A 41 12.88 -30.98 1.55
N HIS A 42 12.23 -30.67 0.42
CA HIS A 42 10.79 -30.93 0.25
C HIS A 42 10.49 -32.44 0.28
N MET A 43 11.30 -33.25 -0.41
CA MET A 43 11.16 -34.71 -0.41
C MET A 43 11.34 -35.30 0.99
N SER A 44 12.33 -34.80 1.76
CA SER A 44 12.52 -35.23 3.16
C SER A 44 11.34 -34.84 4.05
N SER A 45 10.71 -33.68 3.82
CA SER A 45 9.53 -33.25 4.56
C SER A 45 8.32 -34.13 4.24
N LEU A 46 8.10 -34.43 2.96
CA LEU A 46 7.03 -35.32 2.50
C LEU A 46 7.21 -36.75 3.03
N GLN A 47 8.45 -37.26 3.05
CA GLN A 47 8.75 -38.57 3.63
C GLN A 47 8.46 -38.61 5.13
N SER A 48 8.79 -37.54 5.87
CA SER A 48 8.44 -37.42 7.29
C SER A 48 6.93 -37.42 7.52
N GLU A 49 6.15 -36.72 6.69
CA GLU A 49 4.69 -36.72 6.82
C GLU A 49 4.07 -38.07 6.43
N LEU A 50 4.60 -38.74 5.41
CA LEU A 50 4.18 -40.10 5.04
C LEU A 50 4.50 -41.13 6.12
N GLU A 51 5.64 -40.99 6.81
CA GLU A 51 6.00 -41.84 7.95
C GLU A 51 5.04 -41.63 9.14
N ILE A 52 4.63 -40.39 9.40
CA ILE A 52 3.63 -40.07 10.44
C ILE A 52 2.29 -40.71 10.08
N TRP A 53 1.89 -40.63 8.81
CA TRP A 53 0.61 -41.16 8.34
C TRP A 53 0.59 -42.70 8.30
N SER A 54 1.71 -43.34 7.94
CA SER A 54 1.82 -44.80 7.90
C SER A 54 1.85 -45.47 9.28
N ARG A 55 2.18 -44.74 10.35
CA ARG A 55 2.09 -45.23 11.74
C ARG A 55 0.65 -45.26 12.29
N GLY A 56 -0.33 -44.72 11.58
CA GLY A 56 -1.74 -44.84 11.92
C GLY A 56 -2.42 -45.99 11.19
N LYS A 57 -2.55 -47.17 11.83
CA LYS A 57 -3.52 -48.20 11.42
C LYS A 57 -4.72 -48.26 12.39
N PRO A 58 -5.88 -48.74 11.93
CA PRO A 58 -7.19 -48.25 12.37
C PRO A 58 -7.68 -48.94 13.65
N GLN A 59 -8.28 -48.18 14.56
CA GLN A 59 -9.01 -48.73 15.70
C GLN A 59 -10.46 -48.25 15.72
N LYS A 60 -11.34 -49.21 16.04
CA LYS A 60 -12.80 -49.16 16.15
C LYS A 60 -13.32 -47.85 16.78
N ARG A 61 -14.40 -47.31 16.20
CA ARG A 61 -15.18 -46.17 16.73
C ARG A 61 -15.54 -46.37 18.21
N PRO A 62 -15.09 -45.51 19.14
CA PRO A 62 -15.80 -45.23 20.37
C PRO A 62 -16.73 -44.02 20.17
N ALA A 63 -17.68 -43.87 21.08
CA ALA A 63 -18.76 -42.89 21.07
C ALA A 63 -18.28 -41.43 20.86
N ALA A 64 -19.20 -40.61 20.32
CA ALA A 64 -18.97 -39.22 19.93
C ALA A 64 -18.27 -38.42 21.04
N PRO A 65 -17.13 -37.77 20.76
CA PRO A 65 -16.54 -36.82 21.70
C PRO A 65 -17.35 -35.52 21.68
N ASP A 66 -17.45 -34.90 22.86
CA ASP A 66 -17.93 -33.52 23.02
C ASP A 66 -17.29 -32.58 22.00
N PRO A 67 -18.00 -31.51 21.57
CA PRO A 67 -17.49 -30.57 20.58
C PRO A 67 -16.17 -29.98 21.07
N GLN A 68 -15.07 -30.43 20.47
CA GLN A 68 -13.76 -29.85 20.69
C GLN A 68 -13.81 -28.40 20.18
N PRO A 69 -13.34 -27.41 20.97
CA PRO A 69 -13.17 -26.06 20.44
C PRO A 69 -12.23 -26.14 19.23
N GLY A 70 -12.61 -25.48 18.14
CA GLY A 70 -11.79 -25.40 16.93
C GLY A 70 -10.38 -24.86 17.26
N PRO A 71 -9.39 -25.01 16.35
CA PRO A 71 -8.03 -24.58 16.62
C PRO A 71 -8.04 -23.12 17.08
N GLU A 72 -7.61 -22.88 18.31
CA GLU A 72 -7.52 -21.55 18.90
C GLU A 72 -6.45 -20.78 18.13
N ILE A 73 -6.88 -19.97 17.16
CA ILE A 73 -5.99 -19.10 16.37
C ILE A 73 -5.52 -17.99 17.31
N SER A 74 -4.46 -18.25 18.07
CA SER A 74 -3.81 -17.20 18.85
C SER A 74 -3.13 -16.22 17.88
N LEU A 75 -3.65 -15.00 17.78
CA LEU A 75 -3.06 -13.92 16.98
C LEU A 75 -1.64 -13.54 17.46
N GLU A 76 -1.25 -13.99 18.65
CA GLU A 76 0.02 -13.65 19.32
C GLU A 76 1.21 -14.48 18.84
N LYS A 77 0.98 -15.60 18.14
CA LYS A 77 2.05 -16.44 17.56
C LYS A 77 1.64 -16.87 16.14
N GLY A 78 2.34 -16.35 15.12
CA GLY A 78 2.02 -16.54 13.68
C GLY A 78 1.96 -18.01 13.25
N CYS A 79 1.36 -18.44 12.14
CA CYS A 79 1.06 -17.82 10.85
C CYS A 79 -0.39 -17.30 10.75
N ILE A 80 -0.57 -16.01 10.43
CA ILE A 80 -1.89 -15.38 10.37
C ILE A 80 -2.59 -15.75 9.06
N GLN A 81 -3.64 -16.57 9.16
CA GLN A 81 -4.51 -16.88 8.03
C GLN A 81 -5.48 -15.72 7.78
N THR A 82 -5.57 -15.27 6.53
CA THR A 82 -6.52 -14.24 6.10
C THR A 82 -7.38 -14.78 4.97
N VAL A 83 -8.61 -14.29 4.90
CA VAL A 83 -9.56 -14.64 3.83
C VAL A 83 -9.80 -13.37 3.00
N PRO A 84 -9.56 -13.38 1.68
CA PRO A 84 -9.96 -12.28 0.82
C PRO A 84 -11.48 -12.09 0.88
N ILE A 85 -11.93 -10.87 1.16
CA ILE A 85 -13.36 -10.54 1.14
C ILE A 85 -13.89 -10.34 -0.28
N GLY A 86 -13.00 -10.05 -1.22
CA GLY A 86 -13.32 -9.69 -2.60
C GLY A 86 -12.05 -9.54 -3.43
N TYR A 87 -12.23 -9.40 -4.74
CA TYR A 87 -11.14 -9.18 -5.68
C TYR A 87 -11.41 -7.90 -6.47
N ILE A 88 -10.38 -7.09 -6.62
CA ILE A 88 -10.42 -5.89 -7.45
C ILE A 88 -10.52 -6.31 -8.91
N ASP A 89 -11.47 -5.71 -9.62
CA ASP A 89 -11.40 -5.57 -11.06
C ASP A 89 -11.16 -4.10 -11.40
N SER A 90 -10.26 -3.80 -12.33
CA SER A 90 -9.81 -2.41 -12.53
C SER A 90 -9.30 -2.13 -13.93
N CYS A 91 -9.17 -0.84 -14.25
CA CYS A 91 -8.50 -0.38 -15.47
C CYS A 91 -6.98 -0.72 -15.53
N PHE A 92 -6.43 -1.47 -14.56
CA PHE A 92 -5.03 -1.89 -14.56
C PHE A 92 -4.91 -3.42 -14.63
N SER A 93 -4.86 -3.98 -15.83
CA SER A 93 -4.68 -5.43 -16.02
C SER A 93 -3.26 -5.94 -15.67
N ARG A 94 -2.25 -5.07 -15.74
CA ARG A 94 -0.83 -5.41 -15.54
C ARG A 94 -0.18 -4.37 -14.62
N LYS A 95 0.86 -4.79 -13.88
CA LYS A 95 1.67 -3.90 -13.01
C LYS A 95 2.31 -2.74 -13.77
N ASN A 96 2.62 -2.98 -15.04
CA ASN A 96 3.29 -2.01 -15.88
C ASN A 96 2.29 -0.94 -16.29
N GLY A 97 2.53 0.32 -15.90
CA GLY A 97 1.57 1.41 -16.08
C GLY A 97 0.61 1.62 -14.91
N THR A 98 0.55 0.69 -13.93
CA THR A 98 -0.19 0.93 -12.69
C THR A 98 0.47 2.07 -11.91
N PRO A 99 -0.31 3.05 -11.42
CA PRO A 99 0.18 4.09 -10.52
C PRO A 99 0.91 3.48 -9.32
N ARG A 100 1.92 4.18 -8.83
CA ARG A 100 2.63 3.75 -7.61
C ARG A 100 1.89 4.11 -6.32
N GLN A 101 0.95 5.03 -6.41
CA GLN A 101 0.11 5.57 -5.35
C GLN A 101 -1.19 6.06 -6.01
N PRO A 102 -2.34 6.04 -5.31
CA PRO A 102 -3.64 6.39 -5.87
C PRO A 102 -3.69 7.84 -6.41
N ALA A 103 -3.08 8.78 -5.68
CA ALA A 103 -3.06 10.21 -6.05
C ALA A 103 -2.31 10.53 -7.36
N VAL A 104 -1.58 9.58 -7.96
CA VAL A 104 -0.91 9.79 -9.25
C VAL A 104 -1.91 9.75 -10.42
N CYS A 105 -2.99 8.98 -10.29
CA CYS A 105 -4.04 8.87 -11.30
C CYS A 105 -5.39 8.82 -10.58
N THR A 106 -5.96 9.97 -10.28
CA THR A 106 -7.22 10.09 -9.52
C THR A 106 -8.44 9.62 -10.32
N VAL A 107 -8.33 9.61 -11.65
CA VAL A 107 -9.39 9.17 -12.58
C VAL A 107 -9.34 7.66 -12.86
N SER A 108 -8.40 6.93 -12.27
CA SER A 108 -8.38 5.46 -12.38
C SER A 108 -9.62 4.87 -11.73
N ARG A 109 -10.03 3.67 -12.17
CA ARG A 109 -11.29 3.06 -11.76
C ARG A 109 -11.16 1.58 -11.47
N ALA A 110 -11.98 1.14 -10.53
CA ALA A 110 -12.13 -0.25 -10.17
C ALA A 110 -13.55 -0.56 -9.70
N SER A 111 -13.89 -1.84 -9.72
CA SER A 111 -14.95 -2.42 -8.92
C SER A 111 -14.38 -3.41 -7.91
N LEU A 112 -15.05 -3.55 -6.78
CA LEU A 112 -14.78 -4.57 -5.77
C LEU A 112 -16.10 -5.26 -5.43
N GLN A 113 -16.24 -6.51 -5.85
CA GLN A 113 -17.37 -7.35 -5.45
C GLN A 113 -17.01 -8.16 -4.20
N ILE A 114 -17.87 -8.09 -3.18
CA ILE A 114 -17.74 -8.92 -1.99
C ILE A 114 -18.17 -10.35 -2.32
N GLN A 115 -17.35 -11.33 -1.96
CA GLN A 115 -17.63 -12.72 -2.32
C GLN A 115 -18.77 -13.30 -1.46
N PRO A 116 -19.74 -14.01 -2.07
CA PRO A 116 -20.76 -14.76 -1.34
C PRO A 116 -20.21 -15.87 -0.44
N SER A 117 -18.97 -16.32 -0.67
CA SER A 117 -18.29 -17.29 0.21
C SER A 117 -17.92 -16.71 1.58
N VAL A 118 -17.95 -15.39 1.74
CA VAL A 118 -17.57 -14.67 2.97
C VAL A 118 -18.81 -14.37 3.80
N PHE A 119 -19.87 -13.87 3.16
CA PHE A 119 -21.15 -13.56 3.79
C PHE A 119 -22.30 -14.13 2.96
N ASN A 120 -23.34 -14.67 3.62
CA ASN A 120 -24.53 -15.17 2.93
C ASN A 120 -25.28 -14.04 2.19
N ASN A 121 -25.27 -12.82 2.74
CA ASN A 121 -25.84 -11.61 2.15
C ASN A 121 -24.74 -10.53 2.09
N PRO A 122 -23.86 -10.54 1.06
CA PRO A 122 -22.70 -9.64 1.01
C PRO A 122 -23.03 -8.15 0.97
N ASP A 123 -24.16 -7.79 0.39
CA ASP A 123 -24.67 -6.42 0.30
C ASP A 123 -24.99 -5.82 1.67
N HIS A 124 -25.45 -6.62 2.64
CA HIS A 124 -25.71 -6.18 4.00
C HIS A 124 -24.42 -5.66 4.68
N ALA A 125 -23.26 -6.26 4.38
CA ALA A 125 -21.98 -5.83 4.92
C ALA A 125 -21.54 -4.43 4.41
N LEU A 126 -22.18 -3.92 3.36
CA LEU A 126 -21.90 -2.62 2.75
C LEU A 126 -22.89 -1.54 3.16
N THR A 127 -23.96 -1.89 3.89
CA THR A 127 -25.00 -0.93 4.30
C THR A 127 -24.43 0.20 5.14
N GLY A 128 -24.75 1.43 4.77
CA GLY A 128 -24.29 2.65 5.45
C GLY A 128 -22.95 3.19 4.93
N LEU A 129 -22.24 2.43 4.09
CA LEU A 129 -20.97 2.86 3.50
C LEU A 129 -21.18 3.97 2.45
N GLU A 130 -22.36 4.05 1.85
CA GLU A 130 -22.79 5.13 0.95
C GLU A 130 -22.79 6.53 1.58
N ASN A 131 -22.78 6.62 2.92
CA ASN A 131 -22.66 7.88 3.65
C ASN A 131 -21.22 8.44 3.65
N TYR A 132 -20.26 7.71 3.09
CA TYR A 132 -18.85 8.09 3.04
C TYR A 132 -18.41 8.32 1.59
N SER A 133 -17.60 9.35 1.37
CA SER A 133 -17.05 9.64 0.04
C SER A 133 -15.81 8.82 -0.30
N HIS A 134 -15.10 8.31 0.73
CA HIS A 134 -13.83 7.61 0.57
C HIS A 134 -13.72 6.43 1.52
N VAL A 135 -12.97 5.42 1.09
CA VAL A 135 -12.72 4.20 1.86
C VAL A 135 -11.25 3.83 1.80
N TRP A 136 -10.74 3.34 2.91
CA TRP A 136 -9.51 2.57 2.97
C TRP A 136 -9.75 1.16 2.47
N LEU A 137 -8.88 0.71 1.56
CA LEU A 137 -8.79 -0.67 1.11
C LEU A 137 -7.50 -1.26 1.65
N ILE A 138 -7.61 -2.35 2.40
CA ILE A 138 -6.48 -3.15 2.86
C ILE A 138 -6.41 -4.37 1.96
N PHE A 139 -5.29 -4.59 1.28
CA PHE A 139 -5.20 -5.59 0.22
C PHE A 139 -3.85 -6.31 0.22
N LEU A 140 -3.73 -7.39 -0.56
CA LEU A 140 -2.48 -8.12 -0.72
C LEU A 140 -1.83 -7.88 -2.08
N PHE A 141 -0.52 -7.63 -2.09
CA PHE A 141 0.29 -7.60 -3.32
C PHE A 141 0.50 -9.02 -3.90
N HIS A 142 -0.59 -9.68 -4.31
CA HIS A 142 -0.63 -11.08 -4.74
C HIS A 142 0.35 -11.46 -5.87
N LYS A 143 0.68 -10.52 -6.78
CA LYS A 143 1.68 -10.77 -7.84
C LYS A 143 3.12 -10.55 -7.39
N ASN A 144 3.40 -10.30 -6.11
CA ASN A 144 4.77 -10.16 -5.61
C ASN A 144 5.35 -11.52 -5.20
N GLY A 145 5.90 -12.25 -6.17
CA GLY A 145 6.46 -13.60 -5.97
C GLY A 145 7.82 -13.67 -5.27
N HIS A 146 8.15 -12.76 -4.36
CA HIS A 146 9.45 -12.81 -3.67
C HIS A 146 9.41 -13.71 -2.43
N LEU A 147 10.15 -14.82 -2.50
CA LEU A 147 10.42 -15.74 -1.38
C LEU A 147 11.37 -15.14 -0.31
N SER A 148 11.97 -13.97 -0.56
CA SER A 148 12.87 -13.29 0.37
C SER A 148 12.67 -11.78 0.35
N TYR A 149 12.59 -11.18 1.54
CA TYR A 149 12.49 -9.75 1.76
C TYR A 149 13.86 -9.17 2.15
N LYS A 150 14.11 -7.93 1.73
CA LYS A 150 15.34 -7.19 2.07
C LYS A 150 15.00 -6.07 3.06
N ALA A 151 15.84 -5.88 4.07
CA ALA A 151 15.69 -4.79 5.03
C ALA A 151 15.75 -3.40 4.38
N LYS A 152 16.47 -3.27 3.25
CA LYS A 152 16.57 -2.03 2.47
C LYS A 152 16.08 -2.23 1.02
N VAL A 153 15.38 -1.22 0.51
CA VAL A 153 14.82 -1.17 -0.86
C VAL A 153 15.34 0.07 -1.61
N LYS A 154 15.11 0.13 -2.92
CA LYS A 154 15.46 1.29 -3.77
C LYS A 154 14.18 1.94 -4.31
N PRO A 155 13.59 2.91 -3.59
CA PRO A 155 12.40 3.61 -4.08
C PRO A 155 12.68 4.27 -5.43
N PRO A 156 11.77 4.19 -6.42
CA PRO A 156 11.96 4.81 -7.73
C PRO A 156 12.22 6.32 -7.66
N ARG A 157 11.64 7.00 -6.66
CA ARG A 157 11.82 8.44 -6.43
C ARG A 157 13.22 8.81 -5.91
N LEU A 158 13.95 7.86 -5.31
CA LEU A 158 15.25 8.14 -4.67
C LEU A 158 16.46 7.84 -5.57
N ASN A 159 16.26 7.88 -6.89
CA ASN A 159 17.29 7.74 -7.94
C ASN A 159 18.34 6.62 -7.69
N GLY A 160 17.94 5.48 -7.12
CA GLY A 160 18.81 4.32 -6.92
C GLY A 160 19.49 4.19 -5.55
N GLN A 161 19.37 5.18 -4.66
CA GLN A 161 19.78 5.06 -3.26
C GLN A 161 18.88 4.07 -2.50
N LYS A 162 19.38 3.57 -1.36
CA LYS A 162 18.69 2.56 -0.55
C LYS A 162 18.24 3.14 0.79
N VAL A 163 17.00 2.85 1.18
CA VAL A 163 16.43 3.18 2.50
C VAL A 163 15.77 1.96 3.11
N GLY A 164 15.51 2.01 4.42
CA GLY A 164 14.81 0.93 5.14
C GLY A 164 13.43 0.66 4.55
N VAL A 165 13.00 -0.60 4.50
CA VAL A 165 11.70 -0.95 3.89
C VAL A 165 10.52 -0.26 4.57
N TYR A 166 10.57 -0.09 5.89
CA TYR A 166 9.49 0.52 6.68
C TYR A 166 9.45 2.05 6.62
N SER A 167 10.45 2.71 6.04
CA SER A 167 10.36 4.13 5.69
C SER A 167 9.78 4.34 4.28
N THR A 168 9.19 3.30 3.68
CA THR A 168 8.66 3.32 2.31
C THR A 168 7.31 2.63 2.21
N ARG A 169 6.62 2.85 1.07
CA ARG A 169 5.44 2.09 0.64
C ARG A 169 5.80 1.01 -0.39
N SER A 170 6.99 0.42 -0.29
CA SER A 170 7.42 -0.67 -1.18
C SER A 170 6.47 -1.86 -1.06
N PRO A 171 6.12 -2.55 -2.15
CA PRO A 171 5.25 -3.72 -2.05
C PRO A 171 6.07 -5.00 -1.71
N HIS A 172 7.41 -4.91 -1.70
CA HIS A 172 8.33 -5.98 -1.29
C HIS A 172 8.60 -5.92 0.22
N ARG A 173 7.71 -6.48 1.03
CA ARG A 173 7.73 -6.45 2.51
C ARG A 173 7.45 -7.85 3.08
N PRO A 174 7.77 -8.12 4.36
CA PRO A 174 7.45 -9.41 4.98
C PRO A 174 5.95 -9.74 4.93
N ASN A 175 5.10 -8.79 5.32
CA ASN A 175 3.66 -8.84 5.11
C ASN A 175 3.33 -7.96 3.91
N ALA A 176 2.96 -8.59 2.79
CA ALA A 176 2.70 -7.91 1.52
C ALA A 176 1.33 -7.20 1.50
N ILE A 177 1.00 -6.50 2.59
CA ILE A 177 -0.22 -5.75 2.78
C ILE A 177 -0.03 -4.33 2.21
N GLY A 178 -0.94 -3.96 1.33
CA GLY A 178 -1.08 -2.61 0.79
C GLY A 178 -2.26 -1.87 1.43
N LEU A 179 -2.23 -0.55 1.28
CA LEU A 179 -3.25 0.37 1.76
C LEU A 179 -3.52 1.41 0.66
N THR A 180 -4.78 1.52 0.25
CA THR A 180 -5.23 2.47 -0.77
C THR A 180 -6.39 3.28 -0.21
N LEU A 181 -6.30 4.62 -0.28
CA LEU A 181 -7.46 5.49 -0.10
C LEU A 181 -8.12 5.63 -1.47
N ALA A 182 -9.31 5.06 -1.62
CA ALA A 182 -10.09 5.15 -2.84
C ALA A 182 -11.32 6.04 -2.62
N LYS A 183 -11.75 6.74 -3.67
CA LYS A 183 -13.03 7.42 -3.67
C LYS A 183 -14.13 6.40 -3.97
N LEU A 184 -15.19 6.40 -3.17
CA LEU A 184 -16.40 5.61 -3.40
C LEU A 184 -17.30 6.37 -4.37
N GLU A 185 -17.49 5.84 -5.57
CA GLU A 185 -18.35 6.45 -6.59
C GLU A 185 -19.82 6.01 -6.43
N SER A 186 -20.03 4.71 -6.17
CA SER A 186 -21.36 4.14 -5.90
C SER A 186 -21.25 2.74 -5.31
N ILE A 187 -22.36 2.23 -4.80
CA ILE A 187 -22.53 0.83 -4.40
C ILE A 187 -23.72 0.26 -5.17
N THR A 188 -23.56 -0.91 -5.78
CA THR A 188 -24.61 -1.64 -6.49
C THR A 188 -24.67 -3.06 -5.97
N GLY A 189 -25.66 -3.39 -5.13
CA GLY A 189 -25.75 -4.69 -4.47
C GLY A 189 -24.52 -4.98 -3.60
N ASP A 190 -23.78 -6.03 -3.94
CA ASP A 190 -22.56 -6.48 -3.26
C ASP A 190 -21.26 -5.86 -3.82
N THR A 191 -21.39 -4.87 -4.70
CA THR A 191 -20.27 -4.32 -5.47
C THR A 191 -20.04 -2.84 -5.19
N LEU A 192 -18.81 -2.49 -4.80
CA LEU A 192 -18.35 -1.11 -4.70
C LEU A 192 -17.76 -0.67 -6.03
N HIS A 193 -18.14 0.52 -6.50
CA HIS A 193 -17.50 1.19 -7.63
C HIS A 193 -16.58 2.29 -7.11
N LEU A 194 -15.32 2.27 -7.52
CA LEU A 194 -14.23 3.01 -6.92
C LEU A 194 -13.47 3.83 -7.96
N SER A 195 -12.95 4.98 -7.55
CA SER A 195 -11.99 5.76 -8.32
C SER A 195 -10.75 6.15 -7.52
N GLY A 196 -9.70 6.59 -8.21
CA GLY A 196 -8.43 6.94 -7.58
C GLY A 196 -7.74 5.73 -6.95
N VAL A 197 -7.71 4.60 -7.65
CA VAL A 197 -7.07 3.35 -7.22
C VAL A 197 -5.68 3.17 -7.84
N ASP A 198 -4.84 2.36 -7.20
CA ASP A 198 -3.51 1.93 -7.67
C ASP A 198 -3.36 0.39 -7.65
N LEU A 199 -4.49 -0.29 -7.81
CA LEU A 199 -4.66 -1.73 -7.67
C LEU A 199 -4.74 -2.38 -9.04
N ILE A 200 -4.11 -3.52 -9.23
CA ILE A 200 -4.26 -4.30 -10.48
C ILE A 200 -5.49 -5.21 -10.40
N SER A 201 -6.10 -5.52 -11.54
CA SER A 201 -7.17 -6.51 -11.61
C SER A 201 -6.69 -7.88 -11.09
N GLY A 202 -7.54 -8.53 -10.30
CA GLY A 202 -7.28 -9.73 -9.52
C GLY A 202 -6.68 -9.49 -8.12
N THR A 203 -6.53 -8.23 -7.68
CA THR A 203 -5.97 -7.95 -6.34
C THR A 203 -6.93 -8.38 -5.23
N PRO A 204 -6.53 -9.29 -4.32
CA PRO A 204 -7.38 -9.68 -3.20
C PRO A 204 -7.42 -8.58 -2.16
N VAL A 205 -8.63 -8.19 -1.77
CA VAL A 205 -8.92 -7.24 -0.70
C VAL A 205 -9.18 -8.02 0.58
N LEU A 206 -8.59 -7.59 1.68
CA LEU A 206 -8.72 -8.17 3.00
C LEU A 206 -9.76 -7.45 3.86
N ASP A 207 -9.87 -6.13 3.70
CA ASP A 207 -10.73 -5.30 4.55
C ASP A 207 -11.04 -3.96 3.88
N ILE A 208 -12.17 -3.36 4.29
CA ILE A 208 -12.65 -2.04 3.87
C ILE A 208 -12.97 -1.24 5.12
N LYS A 209 -12.50 0.01 5.21
CA LYS A 209 -12.86 0.91 6.30
C LYS A 209 -13.27 2.28 5.76
N PRO A 210 -14.29 2.96 6.31
CA PRO A 210 -14.57 4.33 5.93
C PRO A 210 -13.38 5.22 6.28
N TYR A 211 -13.07 6.19 5.41
CA TYR A 211 -12.09 7.23 5.71
C TYR A 211 -12.75 8.34 6.53
N ILE A 212 -12.17 8.66 7.68
CA ILE A 212 -12.67 9.72 8.57
C ILE A 212 -11.52 10.70 8.81
N PRO A 213 -11.56 11.92 8.23
CA PRO A 213 -10.47 12.89 8.36
C PRO A 213 -10.04 13.14 9.80
N ASP A 214 -10.99 13.23 10.74
CA ASP A 214 -10.70 13.50 12.15
C ASP A 214 -9.85 12.41 12.83
N TYR A 215 -9.91 11.17 12.33
CA TYR A 215 -9.15 10.04 12.89
C TYR A 215 -7.91 9.71 12.07
N ASP A 216 -8.02 9.86 10.74
CA ASP A 216 -7.00 9.40 9.80
C ASP A 216 -6.03 10.52 9.37
N SER A 217 -6.41 11.79 9.55
CA SER A 217 -5.55 12.94 9.32
C SER A 217 -5.02 13.47 10.66
N PRO A 218 -3.71 13.45 10.90
CA PRO A 218 -3.10 13.90 12.16
C PRO A 218 -3.16 15.44 12.38
N SER A 219 -4.09 16.16 11.72
CA SER A 219 -4.16 17.62 11.70
C SER A 219 -5.55 18.17 12.01
N VAL A 220 -6.22 17.64 13.03
CA VAL A 220 -7.38 18.28 13.67
C VAL A 220 -7.32 18.05 15.19
N THR A 221 -6.35 18.69 15.85
CA THR A 221 -6.53 19.01 17.27
C THR A 221 -6.46 20.52 17.36
N ASN A 222 -7.63 21.17 17.34
CA ASN A 222 -7.76 22.49 17.94
C ASN A 222 -7.12 22.37 19.31
N ARG A 223 -6.11 23.20 19.57
CA ARG A 223 -5.55 23.36 20.90
C ARG A 223 -6.75 23.55 21.83
N VAL A 224 -7.02 22.56 22.68
CA VAL A 224 -7.81 22.82 23.88
C VAL A 224 -6.94 23.81 24.63
N ASN A 225 -7.28 25.10 24.53
CA ASN A 225 -6.72 26.10 25.41
C ASN A 225 -7.12 25.65 26.81
N LEU A 226 -6.22 24.97 27.50
CA LEU A 226 -6.23 24.86 28.95
C LEU A 226 -5.87 26.24 29.53
N SER A 227 -6.61 27.28 29.12
CA SER A 227 -6.67 28.52 29.87
C SER A 227 -7.69 28.27 30.97
N VAL A 228 -7.18 27.91 32.13
CA VAL A 228 -7.89 28.04 33.41
C VAL A 228 -8.47 29.46 33.42
N PRO A 229 -9.80 29.65 33.60
CA PRO A 229 -10.31 31.01 33.76
C PRO A 229 -9.80 31.52 35.11
N GLU A 230 -8.91 32.50 35.08
CA GLU A 230 -8.69 33.38 36.23
C GLU A 230 -10.03 34.06 36.52
N GLN A 231 -10.65 33.64 37.62
CA GLN A 231 -11.76 34.39 38.22
C GLN A 231 -11.21 35.75 38.65
N THR A 232 -11.46 36.76 37.82
CA THR A 232 -11.43 38.15 38.25
C THR A 232 -12.87 38.52 38.60
N GLU A 233 -13.21 38.35 39.87
CA GLU A 233 -14.40 38.96 40.45
C GLU A 233 -14.22 40.48 40.35
N SER A 234 -15.02 41.11 39.50
CA SER A 234 -15.35 42.53 39.65
C SER A 234 -16.86 42.63 39.77
N MET A 235 -17.28 42.91 40.99
CA MET A 235 -18.62 43.33 41.38
C MET A 235 -19.01 44.58 40.59
N GLU A 236 -20.09 44.49 39.82
CA GLU A 236 -20.91 45.66 39.52
C GLU A 236 -22.38 45.29 39.76
N ASP A 237 -22.94 45.93 40.77
CA ASP A 237 -24.36 45.95 41.13
C ASP A 237 -25.19 46.50 39.97
N SER A 238 -26.26 45.81 39.59
CA SER A 238 -27.37 46.36 38.82
C SER A 238 -28.62 45.54 39.11
N GLU A 239 -29.61 46.18 39.73
CA GLU A 239 -30.90 45.62 40.16
C GLU A 239 -31.71 45.03 38.99
N PRO A 240 -32.59 44.03 39.25
CA PRO A 240 -33.35 43.35 38.20
C PRO A 240 -34.67 44.08 37.86
N GLU A 241 -34.93 44.27 36.58
CA GLU A 241 -36.28 44.56 36.06
C GLU A 241 -37.11 43.26 35.96
N PRO A 242 -38.45 43.33 36.12
CA PRO A 242 -39.28 42.14 36.31
C PRO A 242 -39.62 41.40 35.00
N GLU A 243 -39.64 40.07 35.08
CA GLU A 243 -40.15 39.18 34.04
C GLU A 243 -41.66 39.35 33.81
N PRO A 244 -42.17 39.23 32.57
CA PRO A 244 -43.59 39.00 32.33
C PRO A 244 -43.95 37.51 32.47
N GLU A 245 -45.07 37.25 33.14
CA GLU A 245 -45.68 35.93 33.38
C GLU A 245 -45.98 35.14 32.09
N PRO A 246 -45.95 33.79 32.13
CA PRO A 246 -46.33 32.95 30.99
C PRO A 246 -47.85 32.71 30.94
N GLU A 247 -48.45 32.90 29.75
CA GLU A 247 -49.82 32.46 29.47
C GLU A 247 -49.90 30.92 29.44
N GLU A 248 -50.83 30.39 30.25
CA GLU A 248 -51.24 29.00 30.28
C GLU A 248 -51.92 28.58 28.97
N LEU A 249 -51.47 27.47 28.40
CA LEU A 249 -52.27 26.66 27.47
C LEU A 249 -52.29 25.22 27.99
N GLN A 250 -53.41 24.88 28.63
CA GLN A 250 -53.82 23.50 28.92
C GLN A 250 -53.82 22.66 27.63
N ASN A 251 -53.31 21.42 27.73
CA ASN A 251 -54.00 20.23 27.26
C ASN A 251 -53.30 18.93 27.74
N PRO A 252 -54.01 17.79 27.75
CA PRO A 252 -54.05 16.92 28.92
C PRO A 252 -53.17 15.67 28.85
N ALA A 253 -53.08 15.05 30.02
CA ALA A 253 -52.31 13.88 30.41
C ALA A 253 -52.32 12.70 29.40
N VAL A 254 -51.11 12.24 29.07
CA VAL A 254 -50.82 10.86 28.69
C VAL A 254 -49.65 10.40 29.56
N GLU A 255 -49.95 9.46 30.45
CA GLU A 255 -49.01 8.75 31.32
C GLU A 255 -47.97 7.98 30.48
N LEU A 256 -46.71 8.40 30.56
CA LEU A 256 -45.56 7.62 30.12
C LEU A 256 -44.48 7.65 31.20
N SER A 257 -44.13 6.45 31.61
CA SER A 257 -43.10 6.05 32.57
C SER A 257 -41.76 6.78 32.41
N ALA A 258 -41.18 7.17 33.55
CA ALA A 258 -39.90 7.83 33.71
C ALA A 258 -38.72 7.14 32.99
N PRO A 259 -37.81 7.89 32.36
CA PRO A 259 -36.49 7.39 31.98
C PRO A 259 -35.56 7.43 33.20
N VAL A 260 -34.94 6.28 33.48
CA VAL A 260 -33.87 6.11 34.45
C VAL A 260 -32.60 6.79 33.94
N SER A 261 -32.07 7.74 34.70
CA SER A 261 -30.75 8.35 34.46
C SER A 261 -29.63 7.29 34.59
N PRO A 262 -28.61 7.27 33.71
CA PRO A 262 -27.41 6.46 33.91
C PRO A 262 -26.52 7.08 35.00
N PRO A 263 -25.75 6.26 35.76
CA PRO A 263 -24.93 6.76 36.85
C PRO A 263 -23.69 7.50 36.33
N HIS A 264 -23.34 8.58 37.02
CA HIS A 264 -22.09 9.31 36.89
C HIS A 264 -20.89 8.35 36.98
N ALA A 265 -20.24 8.08 35.84
CA ALA A 265 -18.91 7.50 35.81
C ALA A 265 -17.90 8.62 36.12
N SER A 266 -17.28 8.50 37.29
CA SER A 266 -16.41 9.47 37.94
C SER A 266 -15.22 9.92 37.09
N GLU A 267 -14.92 11.21 37.16
CA GLU A 267 -13.64 11.86 36.78
C GLU A 267 -12.39 11.27 37.49
N ASN A 268 -12.56 10.27 38.36
CA ASN A 268 -11.50 9.66 39.17
C ASN A 268 -10.77 8.47 38.51
N PHE A 269 -11.18 8.02 37.32
CA PHE A 269 -10.51 6.89 36.65
C PHE A 269 -9.24 7.31 35.90
N LEU A 270 -9.30 8.42 35.17
CA LEU A 270 -8.17 8.96 34.40
C LEU A 270 -7.02 9.42 35.31
N SER A 271 -7.33 10.03 36.45
CA SER A 271 -6.34 10.48 37.44
C SER A 271 -5.62 9.31 38.11
N ARG A 272 -6.32 8.20 38.38
CA ARG A 272 -5.71 6.95 38.87
C ARG A 272 -4.82 6.27 37.83
N ALA A 273 -5.30 6.15 36.59
CA ALA A 273 -4.54 5.54 35.50
C ALA A 273 -3.24 6.31 35.20
N LEU A 274 -3.26 7.64 35.28
CA LEU A 274 -2.08 8.49 35.09
C LEU A 274 -1.09 8.40 36.25
N ALA A 275 -1.56 8.15 37.48
CA ALA A 275 -0.69 7.93 38.64
C ALA A 275 0.04 6.58 38.55
N GLU A 276 -0.63 5.50 38.14
CA GLU A 276 -0.02 4.18 37.96
C GLU A 276 1.05 4.16 36.87
N VAL A 277 0.83 4.87 35.76
CA VAL A 277 1.83 4.99 34.68
C VAL A 277 3.05 5.79 35.12
N ARG A 278 2.87 6.79 35.99
CA ARG A 278 3.98 7.59 36.53
C ARG A 278 4.84 6.80 37.52
N ASP A 279 4.22 5.98 38.35
CA ASP A 279 4.94 5.08 39.28
C ASP A 279 5.71 3.99 38.53
N TYR A 280 5.14 3.44 37.45
CA TYR A 280 5.81 2.44 36.62
C TYR A 280 7.07 2.98 35.91
N LEU A 281 7.08 4.27 35.55
CA LEU A 281 8.24 4.92 34.93
C LEU A 281 9.33 5.31 35.94
N GLN A 282 9.00 5.39 37.25
CA GLN A 282 9.96 5.76 38.31
C GLN A 282 10.59 4.54 39.00
N GLN A 283 10.02 3.34 38.85
CA GLN A 283 10.53 2.10 39.47
C GLN A 283 11.31 1.23 38.46
N GLY A 284 12.51 1.68 38.09
CA GLY A 284 13.68 0.82 37.84
C GLY A 284 13.81 0.06 36.51
N ALA A 285 14.68 0.56 35.64
CA ALA A 285 15.51 -0.29 34.80
C ALA A 285 16.74 -0.74 35.62
N PRO A 286 17.00 -2.06 35.81
CA PRO A 286 18.22 -2.50 36.46
C PRO A 286 19.41 -2.45 35.49
N SER A 287 20.46 -1.79 35.95
CA SER A 287 21.81 -1.79 35.41
C SER A 287 22.36 -3.22 35.36
N ALA A 288 22.69 -3.70 34.16
CA ALA A 288 23.49 -4.91 33.98
C ALA A 288 24.96 -4.51 33.78
N GLU A 289 25.75 -4.67 34.84
CA GLU A 289 27.20 -4.73 34.80
C GLU A 289 27.61 -6.00 34.04
N SER A 290 28.44 -5.86 33.00
CA SER A 290 29.11 -6.98 32.35
C SER A 290 30.60 -6.90 32.63
N SER A 291 31.08 -7.81 33.47
CA SER A 291 32.50 -8.16 33.61
C SER A 291 32.95 -8.94 32.38
N ALA A 292 33.94 -8.42 31.65
CA ALA A 292 34.70 -9.18 30.67
C ALA A 292 36.19 -8.91 30.86
N GLU A 293 36.96 -9.99 30.96
CA GLU A 293 38.38 -10.07 31.26
C GLU A 293 39.28 -9.43 30.17
N GLU A 294 40.33 -8.73 30.61
CA GLU A 294 41.56 -8.43 29.83
C GLU A 294 42.38 -9.73 29.65
N LYS A 295 43.21 -10.03 28.64
CA LYS A 295 44.12 -9.35 27.67
C LYS A 295 44.77 -10.46 26.77
N PRO A 296 45.72 -10.27 25.81
CA PRO A 296 46.36 -9.03 25.33
C PRO A 296 46.58 -8.85 23.78
N SER A 297 46.79 -7.59 23.41
CA SER A 297 47.72 -6.98 22.42
C SER A 297 47.85 -7.50 20.97
N GLY A 298 47.63 -6.58 20.02
CA GLY A 298 48.15 -6.64 18.66
C GLY A 298 47.93 -5.33 17.88
N SER A 299 48.97 -4.48 17.85
CA SER A 299 49.29 -3.32 16.97
C SER A 299 48.26 -2.78 15.97
N GLY A 300 47.99 -1.46 16.05
CA GLY A 300 47.20 -0.67 15.09
C GLY A 300 47.88 -0.39 13.74
N PRO A 301 47.21 0.40 12.87
CA PRO A 301 47.77 1.71 12.54
C PRO A 301 46.75 2.87 12.56
N GLU A 302 47.32 4.09 12.54
CA GLU A 302 46.79 5.44 12.77
C GLU A 302 45.57 5.92 11.94
N PRO A 303 44.85 6.97 12.39
CA PRO A 303 43.65 7.48 11.74
C PRO A 303 43.95 8.53 10.65
N GLU A 304 43.31 8.37 9.50
CA GLU A 304 43.20 9.38 8.42
C GLU A 304 42.27 10.55 8.84
N PRO A 305 42.55 11.80 8.41
CA PRO A 305 41.86 12.98 8.90
C PRO A 305 40.52 13.27 8.19
N GLY A 306 39.52 13.64 9.00
CA GLY A 306 38.49 14.63 8.65
C GLY A 306 37.40 14.24 7.64
N LEU A 307 36.38 13.50 8.07
CA LEU A 307 35.02 13.73 7.58
C LEU A 307 34.26 14.50 8.65
N GLU A 308 34.01 15.78 8.37
CA GLU A 308 33.06 16.60 9.11
C GLU A 308 31.73 15.85 9.17
N ARG A 309 31.33 15.45 10.38
CA ARG A 309 29.97 14.98 10.63
C ARG A 309 29.09 16.20 10.46
N GLU A 310 28.41 16.30 9.32
CA GLU A 310 27.22 17.14 9.23
C GLU A 310 26.32 16.79 10.41
N ASP A 311 26.10 17.77 11.29
CA ASP A 311 25.17 17.72 12.40
C ASP A 311 23.81 17.30 11.84
N THR A 312 23.49 16.02 11.98
CA THR A 312 22.13 15.54 11.79
C THR A 312 21.34 16.14 12.93
N ALA A 313 20.71 17.29 12.66
CA ALA A 313 19.74 17.93 13.53
C ALA A 313 18.88 16.81 14.15
N ARG A 314 19.01 16.64 15.47
CA ARG A 314 18.31 15.59 16.21
C ARG A 314 16.83 15.72 15.91
N LEU A 315 16.28 14.80 15.12
CA LEU A 315 14.85 14.72 14.87
C LEU A 315 14.15 14.58 16.24
N SER A 316 13.48 15.65 16.68
CA SER A 316 12.65 15.63 17.88
C SER A 316 11.29 15.06 17.50
N TYR A 317 11.01 13.83 17.90
CA TYR A 317 9.70 13.21 17.69
C TYR A 317 8.69 13.79 18.69
N GLY A 318 7.51 14.20 18.21
CA GLY A 318 6.37 14.57 19.06
C GLY A 318 6.23 16.04 19.47
N ALA A 319 7.10 16.94 19.00
CA ALA A 319 6.97 18.38 19.27
C ALA A 319 6.08 19.12 18.25
N ASP A 320 5.96 18.57 17.05
CA ASP A 320 5.26 19.19 15.93
C ASP A 320 3.77 18.83 15.93
N SER A 321 2.90 19.84 15.88
CA SER A 321 1.45 19.69 15.71
C SER A 321 1.03 19.33 14.28
N TYR A 322 1.95 18.82 13.46
CA TYR A 322 1.75 18.56 12.04
C TYR A 322 2.48 17.28 11.58
N SER A 323 1.98 16.69 10.50
CA SER A 323 2.63 15.52 9.89
C SER A 323 3.99 15.88 9.29
N SER A 324 5.04 15.17 9.72
CA SER A 324 6.36 15.24 9.09
C SER A 324 6.50 14.15 8.01
N ILE A 325 7.15 14.51 6.91
CA ILE A 325 7.37 13.63 5.76
C ILE A 325 8.82 13.77 5.33
N ALA A 326 9.48 12.66 5.01
CA ALA A 326 10.88 12.67 4.58
C ALA A 326 11.11 13.59 3.36
N ASP A 327 12.22 14.32 3.35
CA ASP A 327 12.51 15.33 2.33
C ASP A 327 12.52 14.78 0.91
N TRP A 328 13.02 13.56 0.70
CA TRP A 328 13.04 12.94 -0.62
C TRP A 328 11.65 12.55 -1.17
N ILE A 329 10.62 12.58 -0.33
CA ILE A 329 9.22 12.43 -0.75
C ILE A 329 8.63 13.80 -1.10
N ARG A 330 8.90 14.82 -0.28
CA ARG A 330 8.44 16.21 -0.47
C ARG A 330 9.10 16.87 -1.69
N ASN A 331 10.41 16.71 -1.78
CA ASN A 331 11.30 17.24 -2.80
C ASN A 331 12.04 16.06 -3.47
N PRO A 332 11.35 15.26 -4.30
CA PRO A 332 11.98 14.12 -4.94
C PRO A 332 13.08 14.58 -5.91
N PRO A 333 14.24 13.91 -5.97
CA PRO A 333 15.33 14.25 -6.90
C PRO A 333 14.99 13.96 -8.37
N VAL A 334 13.76 13.55 -8.67
CA VAL A 334 13.26 13.25 -10.01
C VAL A 334 12.13 14.22 -10.34
N SER A 335 12.31 15.00 -11.40
CA SER A 335 11.31 15.96 -11.87
C SER A 335 10.10 15.27 -12.50
N LYS A 336 8.94 15.91 -12.43
CA LYS A 336 7.77 15.51 -13.22
C LYS A 336 8.05 15.73 -14.70
N LEU A 337 7.51 14.86 -15.55
CA LEU A 337 7.66 14.94 -17.00
C LEU A 337 6.52 15.74 -17.63
N SER A 338 6.84 16.56 -18.63
CA SER A 338 5.83 17.09 -19.56
C SER A 338 5.26 15.95 -20.40
N VAL A 339 3.95 15.77 -20.43
CA VAL A 339 3.29 14.74 -21.26
C VAL A 339 2.70 15.37 -22.51
N ARG A 340 2.97 14.80 -23.68
CA ARG A 340 2.46 15.23 -24.98
C ARG A 340 1.82 14.05 -25.71
N PHE A 341 0.91 14.34 -26.62
CA PHE A 341 0.30 13.34 -27.50
C PHE A 341 0.56 13.77 -28.94
N THR A 342 0.90 12.82 -29.80
CA THR A 342 0.91 13.06 -31.24
C THR A 342 -0.54 13.22 -31.74
N PRO A 343 -0.77 13.94 -32.86
CA PRO A 343 -2.10 14.01 -33.47
C PRO A 343 -2.70 12.63 -33.77
N THR A 344 -1.85 11.67 -34.16
CA THR A 344 -2.25 10.27 -34.34
C THR A 344 -2.76 9.66 -33.04
N ALA A 345 -2.01 9.78 -31.93
CA ALA A 345 -2.43 9.22 -30.65
C ALA A 345 -3.73 9.84 -30.12
N GLN A 346 -3.93 11.15 -30.32
CA GLN A 346 -5.18 11.82 -29.96
C GLN A 346 -6.36 11.31 -30.79
N SER A 347 -6.17 11.20 -32.10
CA SER A 347 -7.21 10.67 -32.99
C SER A 347 -7.54 9.22 -32.68
N GLU A 348 -6.54 8.38 -32.37
CA GLU A 348 -6.75 6.99 -31.97
C GLU A 348 -7.48 6.87 -30.64
N LEU A 349 -7.13 7.69 -29.64
CA LEU A 349 -7.80 7.71 -28.34
C LEU A 349 -9.27 8.14 -28.47
N ALA A 350 -9.56 9.12 -29.31
CA ALA A 350 -10.92 9.58 -29.60
C ALA A 350 -11.82 8.51 -30.26
N GLN A 351 -11.24 7.45 -30.82
CA GLN A 351 -12.01 6.33 -31.36
C GLN A 351 -12.63 5.44 -30.27
N PHE A 352 -12.10 5.47 -29.05
CA PHE A 352 -12.62 4.67 -27.95
C PHE A 352 -13.95 5.19 -27.43
N LEU A 353 -14.89 4.26 -27.27
CA LEU A 353 -16.23 4.52 -26.76
C LEU A 353 -16.32 4.25 -25.25
N PRO A 354 -17.29 4.88 -24.57
CA PRO A 354 -17.59 4.55 -23.18
C PRO A 354 -18.14 3.12 -23.01
N PRO A 355 -18.10 2.54 -21.79
CA PRO A 355 -18.50 1.16 -21.52
C PRO A 355 -19.94 0.81 -21.92
N HIS A 356 -20.86 1.78 -21.79
CA HIS A 356 -22.29 1.59 -22.07
C HIS A 356 -22.70 2.03 -23.48
N SER A 357 -21.75 2.32 -24.38
CA SER A 357 -22.10 2.68 -25.75
C SER A 357 -22.70 1.49 -26.51
N THR A 358 -23.78 1.74 -27.25
CA THR A 358 -24.44 0.77 -28.13
C THR A 358 -23.85 0.73 -29.54
N GLU A 359 -22.91 1.62 -29.86
CA GLU A 359 -22.21 1.62 -31.15
C GLU A 359 -21.36 0.35 -31.33
N TRP A 360 -21.26 -0.12 -32.58
CA TRP A 360 -20.53 -1.33 -32.96
C TRP A 360 -19.29 -0.99 -33.81
N GLY A 361 -18.31 -1.88 -33.82
CA GLY A 361 -17.11 -1.76 -34.68
C GLY A 361 -16.00 -0.82 -34.17
N ARG A 362 -16.24 -0.08 -33.09
CA ARG A 362 -15.23 0.75 -32.41
C ARG A 362 -14.81 0.12 -31.08
N PRO A 363 -13.54 0.33 -30.64
CA PRO A 363 -13.09 -0.17 -29.35
C PRO A 363 -13.84 0.54 -28.20
N LYS A 364 -14.08 -0.18 -27.10
CA LYS A 364 -14.79 0.32 -25.92
C LYS A 364 -13.90 0.23 -24.69
N PHE A 365 -13.93 1.24 -23.83
CA PHE A 365 -13.41 1.13 -22.47
C PHE A 365 -14.31 0.22 -21.64
N GLN A 366 -13.73 -0.48 -20.66
CA GLN A 366 -14.48 -1.28 -19.70
C GLN A 366 -14.82 -0.44 -18.46
N PHE A 367 -13.95 0.49 -18.07
CA PHE A 367 -14.08 1.27 -16.83
C PHE A 367 -14.15 2.78 -17.08
N LEU A 368 -13.28 3.31 -17.95
CA LEU A 368 -13.16 4.75 -18.20
C LEU A 368 -14.36 5.30 -18.99
N LYS A 369 -14.91 6.46 -18.60
CA LYS A 369 -16.09 7.11 -19.21
C LYS A 369 -15.85 7.66 -20.61
N GLY A 370 -14.60 7.70 -21.11
CA GLY A 370 -14.31 8.19 -22.45
C GLY A 370 -12.87 8.64 -22.65
N ALA A 371 -12.62 9.21 -23.82
CA ALA A 371 -11.29 9.62 -24.27
C ALA A 371 -10.64 10.67 -23.35
N ASP A 372 -11.39 11.67 -22.87
CA ASP A 372 -10.85 12.72 -22.00
C ASP A 372 -10.36 12.16 -20.65
N GLU A 373 -11.13 11.25 -20.06
CA GLU A 373 -10.74 10.59 -18.81
C GLU A 373 -9.52 9.68 -19.02
N ALA A 374 -9.47 8.97 -20.14
CA ALA A 374 -8.33 8.15 -20.52
C ALA A 374 -7.08 9.01 -20.79
N GLU A 375 -7.22 10.17 -21.43
CA GLU A 375 -6.11 11.11 -21.65
C GLU A 375 -5.57 11.61 -20.30
N ALA A 376 -6.46 12.04 -19.41
CA ALA A 376 -6.09 12.48 -18.06
C ALA A 376 -5.36 11.38 -17.27
N ALA A 377 -5.84 10.13 -17.36
CA ALA A 377 -5.21 8.99 -16.73
C ALA A 377 -3.79 8.73 -17.28
N VAL A 378 -3.64 8.69 -18.60
CA VAL A 378 -2.34 8.53 -19.27
C VAL A 378 -1.39 9.66 -18.86
N ARG A 379 -1.87 10.91 -18.83
CA ARG A 379 -1.07 12.06 -18.38
C ARG A 379 -0.61 11.91 -16.93
N GLY A 380 -1.51 11.55 -16.01
CA GLY A 380 -1.15 11.35 -14.60
C GLY A 380 -0.09 10.27 -14.40
N ILE A 381 -0.28 9.12 -15.05
CA ILE A 381 0.66 7.98 -15.01
C ILE A 381 2.02 8.39 -15.56
N LEU A 382 2.07 8.98 -16.75
CA LEU A 382 3.30 9.30 -17.47
C LEU A 382 4.07 10.46 -16.83
N ALA A 383 3.38 11.49 -16.32
CA ALA A 383 4.01 12.63 -15.65
C ALA A 383 4.79 12.21 -14.40
N ALA A 384 4.35 11.13 -13.74
CA ALA A 384 5.04 10.55 -12.60
C ALA A 384 6.24 9.65 -12.97
N ASP A 385 6.54 9.47 -14.26
CA ASP A 385 7.50 8.52 -14.84
C ASP A 385 7.30 7.08 -14.30
N PRO A 386 6.47 6.24 -14.94
CA PRO A 386 6.16 4.89 -14.47
C PRO A 386 7.35 3.93 -14.60
N ARG A 387 8.44 4.32 -15.28
CA ARG A 387 9.58 3.44 -15.56
C ARG A 387 10.37 3.12 -14.30
N SER A 388 10.98 1.93 -14.27
CA SER A 388 11.94 1.58 -13.24
C SER A 388 13.25 2.37 -13.39
N VAL A 389 14.02 2.50 -12.30
CA VAL A 389 15.39 3.09 -12.35
C VAL A 389 16.26 2.36 -13.39
N TYR A 390 16.14 1.04 -13.46
CA TYR A 390 16.85 0.23 -14.46
C TYR A 390 16.50 0.67 -15.89
N ARG A 391 15.20 0.81 -16.20
CA ARG A 391 14.77 1.20 -17.55
C ARG A 391 15.20 2.61 -17.92
N ARG A 392 15.27 3.53 -16.95
CA ARG A 392 15.77 4.90 -17.16
C ARG A 392 17.26 4.96 -17.46
N THR A 393 18.05 4.06 -16.87
CA THR A 393 19.52 4.15 -16.87
C THR A 393 20.21 3.16 -17.79
N ARG A 394 19.59 2.02 -18.10
CA ARG A 394 20.23 0.91 -18.81
C ARG A 394 19.59 0.54 -20.14
N CYS A 395 18.33 0.90 -20.37
CA CYS A 395 17.66 0.63 -21.64
C CYS A 395 17.96 1.77 -22.62
N ARG A 396 18.46 1.41 -23.81
CA ARG A 396 18.76 2.37 -24.89
C ARG A 396 17.50 2.77 -25.64
N ASP A 397 16.55 1.84 -25.73
CA ASP A 397 15.22 2.12 -26.27
C ASP A 397 14.48 3.05 -25.30
N ARG A 398 14.15 4.23 -25.79
CA ARG A 398 13.35 5.23 -25.06
C ARG A 398 11.85 4.91 -25.13
N LEU A 399 11.47 3.78 -25.72
CA LEU A 399 10.09 3.34 -25.83
C LEU A 399 9.60 2.69 -24.53
N PHE A 400 8.35 2.97 -24.20
CA PHE A 400 7.62 2.39 -23.08
C PHE A 400 6.21 2.05 -23.52
N PHE A 401 5.78 0.87 -23.13
CA PHE A 401 4.46 0.34 -23.44
C PHE A 401 3.77 0.04 -22.13
N PHE A 402 2.48 0.33 -22.03
CA PHE A 402 1.66 -0.13 -20.92
C PHE A 402 0.20 -0.24 -21.37
N THR A 403 -0.59 -0.93 -20.55
CA THR A 403 -2.03 -1.07 -20.79
C THR A 403 -2.78 -0.25 -19.76
N LEU A 404 -3.80 0.47 -20.22
CA LEU A 404 -4.76 1.18 -19.40
C LEU A 404 -6.15 0.83 -19.93
N ASP A 405 -6.95 0.20 -19.09
CA ASP A 405 -8.26 -0.33 -19.46
C ASP A 405 -8.10 -1.26 -20.69
N SER A 406 -8.90 -1.06 -21.72
CA SER A 406 -8.82 -1.76 -23.00
C SER A 406 -7.83 -1.15 -24.02
N ALA A 407 -7.02 -0.17 -23.62
CA ALA A 407 -6.07 0.51 -24.49
C ALA A 407 -4.60 0.11 -24.19
N GLU A 408 -3.85 -0.20 -25.24
CA GLU A 408 -2.39 -0.30 -25.24
C GLU A 408 -1.78 1.04 -25.66
N ILE A 409 -0.96 1.59 -24.77
CA ILE A 409 -0.32 2.89 -24.92
C ILE A 409 1.15 2.70 -25.26
N THR A 410 1.57 3.24 -26.39
CA THR A 410 2.99 3.33 -26.78
C THR A 410 3.46 4.76 -26.61
N CYS A 411 4.55 4.95 -25.87
CA CYS A 411 5.13 6.27 -25.65
C CYS A 411 6.65 6.25 -25.72
N TRP A 412 7.24 7.40 -26.02
CA TRP A 412 8.67 7.64 -26.11
C TRP A 412 9.09 8.68 -25.08
N PHE A 413 10.16 8.38 -24.34
CA PHE A 413 10.67 9.24 -23.28
C PHE A 413 11.85 10.07 -23.75
N GLY A 414 11.64 11.38 -23.79
CA GLY A 414 12.67 12.38 -24.02
C GLY A 414 13.32 12.85 -22.72
N ASP A 415 14.15 13.88 -22.84
CA ASP A 415 14.77 14.53 -21.69
C ASP A 415 13.78 15.55 -21.10
N GLY A 416 13.18 15.24 -19.95
CA GLY A 416 12.19 16.09 -19.29
C GLY A 416 10.76 16.00 -19.85
N PHE A 417 10.52 15.16 -20.87
CA PHE A 417 9.19 14.95 -21.43
C PHE A 417 8.94 13.51 -21.85
N VAL A 418 7.68 13.18 -22.10
CA VAL A 418 7.22 11.92 -22.66
C VAL A 418 6.14 12.20 -23.68
N GLU A 419 6.23 11.53 -24.81
CA GLU A 419 5.31 11.68 -25.93
C GLU A 419 4.58 10.37 -26.18
N VAL A 420 3.25 10.42 -26.17
CA VAL A 420 2.39 9.29 -26.53
C VAL A 420 2.32 9.22 -28.05
N LEU A 421 2.83 8.12 -28.59
CA LEU A 421 2.98 7.92 -30.03
C LEU A 421 1.75 7.23 -30.64
N ARG A 422 1.21 6.23 -29.94
CA ARG A 422 0.09 5.39 -30.41
C ARG A 422 -0.80 4.97 -29.25
N VAL A 423 -2.10 4.87 -29.54
CA VAL A 423 -3.11 4.25 -28.68
C VAL A 423 -3.82 3.19 -29.50
N ARG A 424 -3.83 1.94 -29.05
CA ARG A 424 -4.46 0.83 -29.78
C ARG A 424 -5.34 0.01 -28.86
N PRO A 425 -6.40 -0.64 -29.36
CA PRO A 425 -7.12 -1.61 -28.54
C PRO A 425 -6.19 -2.78 -28.17
N VAL A 426 -6.31 -3.26 -26.94
CA VAL A 426 -5.66 -4.49 -26.50
C VAL A 426 -6.23 -5.64 -27.34
N GLN A 427 -5.35 -6.36 -28.04
CA GLN A 427 -5.75 -7.57 -28.77
C GLN A 427 -6.08 -8.66 -27.75
N THR A 428 -7.35 -9.03 -27.63
CA THR A 428 -7.76 -10.26 -26.97
C THR A 428 -7.21 -11.40 -27.80
N GLN A 429 -6.23 -12.13 -27.28
CA GLN A 429 -5.96 -13.47 -27.80
C GLN A 429 -7.19 -14.30 -27.46
N GLU A 430 -8.02 -14.61 -28.46
CA GLU A 430 -8.97 -15.71 -28.35
C GLU A 430 -8.15 -16.96 -28.03
N ILE A 431 -8.24 -17.43 -26.79
CA ILE A 431 -7.77 -18.76 -26.44
C ILE A 431 -8.68 -19.70 -27.21
N PRO A 432 -8.17 -20.53 -28.14
CA PRO A 432 -9.01 -21.53 -28.79
C PRO A 432 -9.55 -22.44 -27.69
N THR A 433 -10.87 -22.48 -27.58
CA THR A 433 -11.64 -23.36 -26.68
C THR A 433 -11.27 -24.83 -26.86
#